data_AF-A0A958X2V2-F1
#
_entry.id   AF-A0A958X2V2-F1
#
_cell.length_a   1.000
_cell.length_b   1.000
_cell.length_c   1.000
_cell.angle_alpha   90.00
_cell.angle_beta   90.00
_cell.angle_gamma   90.00
#
_symmetry.space_group_name_H-M   'P 1'
#
loop_
_entity.id
_entity.type
_entity.pdbx_description
1 polymer ?
#
loop_
_entity_poly.entity_id
_entity_poly.type
_entity_poly.pdbx_seq_one_letter_code
_entity_poly.pdbx_strand_id
1 'polypeptide(L)'
;MSQAVAPVRHILIEGNKSYHNITEDLVSPTEKAPSREWIIAFSLSAAFLALYVFCVTWTIWKGIGEWGLNRTINWAWDITNFV
;
A
#
# COMPACT_ATOMS: atom_id res chain seq x y z
N MET A 1 -7.84 -21.66 -31.47
CA MET A 1 -8.16 -22.91 -30.76
C MET A 1 -8.94 -22.56 -29.50
N SER A 2 -10.24 -22.85 -29.40
CA SER A 2 -10.98 -22.69 -28.14
C SER A 2 -10.81 -23.97 -27.31
N GLN A 3 -10.26 -23.83 -26.11
CA GLN A 3 -10.28 -24.90 -25.12
C GLN A 3 -11.73 -25.10 -24.63
N ALA A 4 -12.05 -26.30 -24.16
CA ALA A 4 -13.32 -26.55 -23.48
C ALA A 4 -13.39 -25.72 -22.18
N VAL A 5 -14.34 -24.79 -22.11
CA VAL A 5 -14.58 -23.94 -20.94
C VAL A 5 -15.83 -24.44 -20.23
N ALA A 6 -15.74 -24.69 -18.92
CA ALA A 6 -16.87 -25.16 -18.13
C ALA A 6 -18.00 -24.09 -18.09
N PRO A 7 -19.28 -24.45 -18.27
CA PRO A 7 -20.39 -23.49 -18.30
C PRO A 7 -20.61 -22.72 -17.00
N VAL A 8 -20.11 -23.25 -15.87
CA VAL A 8 -20.19 -22.59 -14.55
C VAL A 8 -19.24 -21.39 -14.42
N ARG A 9 -18.29 -21.22 -15.34
CA ARG A 9 -17.34 -20.10 -15.28
C ARG A 9 -18.02 -18.81 -15.74
N HIS A 10 -17.91 -17.77 -14.91
CA HIS A 10 -18.34 -16.43 -15.25
C HIS A 10 -17.23 -15.66 -15.98
N ILE A 11 -17.62 -14.60 -16.67
CA ILE A 11 -16.71 -13.70 -17.38
C ILE A 11 -16.03 -12.79 -16.35
N LEU A 12 -14.70 -12.69 -16.41
CA LEU A 12 -13.90 -11.82 -15.52
C LEU A 12 -13.65 -10.44 -16.11
N ILE A 13 -13.75 -10.29 -17.43
CA ILE A 13 -13.51 -9.03 -18.15
C ILE A 13 -14.80 -8.63 -18.85
N GLU A 14 -15.46 -7.63 -18.28
CA GLU A 14 -16.71 -7.09 -18.81
C GLU A 14 -16.46 -6.09 -19.95
N GLY A 15 -17.51 -5.80 -20.74
CA GLY A 15 -17.48 -4.76 -21.76
C GLY A 15 -16.79 -5.11 -23.09
N ASN A 16 -16.56 -6.40 -23.38
CA ASN A 16 -16.00 -6.91 -24.65
C ASN A 16 -14.73 -6.16 -25.11
N LYS A 17 -13.78 -5.96 -24.19
CA LYS A 17 -12.54 -5.23 -24.47
C LYS A 17 -11.66 -5.97 -25.49
N SER A 18 -11.15 -5.23 -26.47
CA SER A 18 -10.11 -5.72 -27.38
C SER A 18 -8.74 -5.71 -26.70
N TYR A 19 -7.74 -6.40 -27.28
CA TYR A 19 -6.37 -6.33 -26.77
C TYR A 19 -5.80 -4.91 -26.74
N HIS A 20 -6.14 -4.08 -27.74
CA HIS A 20 -5.72 -2.68 -27.75
C HIS A 20 -6.34 -1.90 -26.58
N ASN A 21 -7.63 -2.09 -26.31
CA ASN A 21 -8.29 -1.42 -25.18
C ASN A 21 -7.65 -1.80 -23.83
N ILE A 22 -7.26 -3.07 -23.66
CA ILE A 22 -6.59 -3.54 -22.45
C ILE A 22 -5.24 -2.84 -22.28
N THR A 23 -4.46 -2.71 -23.36
CA THR A 23 -3.17 -2.01 -23.33
C THR A 23 -3.36 -0.54 -22.94
N GLU A 24 -4.28 0.16 -23.60
CA GLU A 24 -4.55 1.58 -23.31
C GLU A 24 -4.99 1.78 -21.85
N ASP A 25 -5.91 0.96 -21.34
CA ASP A 25 -6.41 1.08 -19.96
C ASP A 25 -5.30 0.87 -18.91
N LEU A 26 -4.37 -0.06 -19.16
CA LEU A 26 -3.29 -0.39 -18.23
C LEU A 26 -2.12 0.60 -18.28
N VAL A 27 -1.74 1.01 -19.49
CA VAL A 27 -0.51 1.78 -19.71
C VAL A 27 -0.77 3.28 -19.58
N SER A 28 -1.95 3.76 -19.97
CA SER A 28 -2.27 5.19 -19.97
C SER A 28 -2.04 5.91 -18.64
N PRO A 29 -2.32 5.33 -17.45
CA PRO A 29 -1.97 5.97 -16.17
C PRO A 29 -0.47 6.18 -15.94
N THR A 30 0.39 5.35 -16.54
CA THR A 30 1.85 5.42 -16.38
C THR A 30 2.51 6.45 -17.30
N GLU A 31 1.88 6.77 -18.42
CA GLU A 31 2.39 7.73 -19.41
C GLU A 31 1.98 9.18 -19.09
N LYS A 32 1.02 9.35 -18.18
CA LYS A 32 0.50 10.67 -17.78
C LYS A 32 1.25 11.20 -16.57
N ALA A 33 1.35 12.53 -16.50
CA ALA A 33 1.83 13.18 -15.28
C ALA A 33 0.89 12.84 -14.10
N PRO A 34 1.43 12.68 -12.86
CA PRO A 34 0.61 12.42 -11.69
C PRO A 34 -0.44 13.52 -11.48
N SER A 35 -1.65 13.11 -11.07
CA SER A 35 -2.70 14.08 -10.75
C SER A 35 -2.36 14.89 -9.51
N ARG A 36 -3.03 16.03 -9.32
CA ARG A 36 -2.82 16.89 -8.14
C ARG A 36 -3.15 16.15 -6.85
N GLU A 37 -4.21 15.36 -6.86
CA GLU A 37 -4.67 14.54 -5.75
C GLU A 37 -3.62 13.48 -5.38
N TRP A 38 -3.04 12.83 -6.39
CA TRP A 38 -1.96 11.85 -6.18
C TRP A 38 -0.74 12.51 -5.52
N ILE A 39 -0.32 13.68 -6.01
CA ILE A 39 0.83 14.41 -5.44
C ILE A 39 0.57 14.82 -3.99
N ILE A 40 -0.64 15.29 -3.67
CA ILE A 40 -1.02 15.65 -2.30
C ILE A 40 -0.99 14.42 -1.39
N ALA A 41 -1.61 13.31 -1.81
CA ALA A 41 -1.64 12.07 -1.03
C ALA A 41 -0.22 11.50 -0.82
N PHE A 42 0.61 11.52 -1.85
CA PHE A 42 2.01 11.09 -1.77
C PHE A 42 2.81 11.98 -0.83
N SER A 43 2.66 13.30 -0.93
CA SER A 43 3.40 14.25 -0.06
C SER A 43 3.00 14.09 1.41
N LEU A 44 1.71 13.89 1.68
CA LEU A 44 1.23 13.61 3.04
C LEU A 44 1.80 12.28 3.56
N SER A 45 1.79 11.23 2.75
CA SER A 45 2.37 9.93 3.09
C SER A 45 3.87 10.03 3.37
N ALA A 46 4.61 10.80 2.56
CA ALA A 46 6.03 11.07 2.76
C ALA A 46 6.32 11.86 4.05
N ALA A 47 5.45 12.81 4.42
CA ALA A 47 5.56 13.53 5.68
C ALA A 47 5.39 12.61 6.89
N PHE A 48 4.40 11.69 6.85
CA PHE A 48 4.24 10.68 7.90
C PHE A 48 5.39 9.67 7.94
N LEU A 49 5.95 9.30 6.78
CA LEU A 49 7.16 8.47 6.72
C LEU A 49 8.35 9.17 7.39
N ALA A 50 8.55 10.47 7.13
CA ALA A 50 9.61 11.24 7.77
C ALA A 50 9.42 11.30 9.29
N LEU A 51 8.18 11.49 9.76
CA LEU A 51 7.85 11.44 11.18
C LEU A 51 8.14 10.05 11.78
N TYR A 52 7.78 8.97 11.07
CA TYR A 52 8.09 7.60 11.51
C TYR A 52 9.60 7.38 11.65
N VAL A 53 10.39 7.76 10.64
CA VAL A 53 11.87 7.65 10.69
C VAL A 53 12.44 8.45 11.86
N PHE A 54 11.90 9.64 12.11
CA PHE A 54 12.27 10.45 13.28
C PHE A 54 11.96 9.72 14.59
N CYS A 55 10.73 9.23 14.78
CA CYS A 55 10.32 8.52 16.00
C CYS A 55 11.13 7.24 16.25
N VAL A 56 11.46 6.48 15.20
CA VAL A 56 12.32 5.28 15.29
C VAL A 56 13.73 5.68 15.71
N THR A 57 14.31 6.68 15.05
CA THR A 57 15.66 7.18 15.38
C THR A 57 15.70 7.69 16.82
N TRP A 58 14.67 8.42 17.24
CA TRP A 58 14.53 8.90 18.61
C TRP A 58 14.45 7.75 19.62
N THR A 59 13.67 6.71 19.32
CA THR A 59 13.58 5.50 20.16
C THR A 59 14.92 4.81 20.29
N ILE A 60 15.69 4.68 19.20
CA ILE A 60 17.03 4.08 19.25
C ILE A 60 17.98 4.94 20.10
N TRP A 61 17.90 6.27 19.97
CA TRP A 61 18.77 7.20 20.69
C TRP A 61 18.46 7.31 22.18
N LYS A 62 17.18 7.41 22.55
CA LYS A 62 16.72 7.57 23.94
C LYS A 62 16.51 6.24 24.67
N GLY A 63 16.25 5.18 23.93
CA GLY A 63 15.94 3.84 24.44
C GLY A 63 14.44 3.55 24.50
N ILE A 64 14.13 2.25 24.59
CA ILE A 64 12.75 1.72 24.55
C ILE A 64 11.88 2.13 25.76
N GLY A 65 12.50 2.61 26.84
CA GLY A 65 11.79 3.02 28.06
C GLY A 65 10.84 4.20 27.86
N GLU A 66 11.05 5.02 26.82
CA GLU A 66 10.17 6.14 26.45
C GLU A 66 8.77 5.67 26.01
N TRP A 67 8.61 4.39 25.64
CA TRP A 67 7.34 3.85 25.16
C TRP A 67 6.30 3.61 26.28
N GLY A 68 6.69 3.78 27.55
CA GLY A 68 5.80 3.54 28.69
C GLY A 68 5.47 2.06 28.90
N LEU A 69 6.30 1.16 28.37
CA LEU A 69 6.19 -0.27 28.61
C LEU A 69 6.40 -0.57 30.10
N ASN A 70 5.58 -1.46 30.65
CA ASN A 70 5.66 -1.87 32.04
C ASN A 70 6.52 -3.13 32.15
N ARG A 71 7.30 -3.28 33.23
CA ARG A 71 8.11 -4.49 33.49
C ARG A 71 7.31 -5.81 33.35
N THR A 72 6.02 -5.82 33.67
CA THR A 72 5.14 -7.00 33.55
C THR A 72 4.59 -7.17 32.12
N ILE A 73 4.38 -6.06 31.40
CA ILE A 73 3.82 -6.03 30.04
C ILE A 73 4.84 -5.32 29.15
N ASN A 74 5.85 -6.09 28.74
CA ASN A 74 6.93 -5.56 27.91
C ASN A 74 6.61 -5.61 26.40
N TRP A 75 5.51 -6.25 26.01
CA TRP A 75 5.00 -6.30 24.63
C TRP A 75 3.57 -5.77 24.61
N ALA A 76 3.33 -4.74 23.80
CA ALA A 76 2.03 -4.08 23.69
C ALA A 76 1.79 -3.67 22.24
N TRP A 77 1.96 -2.39 21.92
CA TRP A 77 1.68 -1.83 20.60
C TRP A 77 2.66 -2.29 19.53
N ASP A 78 3.89 -2.59 19.92
CA ASP A 78 4.95 -3.06 19.03
C ASP A 78 4.63 -4.40 18.38
N ILE A 79 4.23 -5.40 19.17
CA ILE A 79 3.83 -6.71 18.63
C ILE A 79 2.44 -6.66 17.99
N THR A 80 1.51 -5.87 18.53
CA THR A 80 0.13 -5.80 18.04
C THR A 80 0.05 -5.20 16.64
N ASN A 81 0.93 -4.25 16.30
CA ASN A 81 0.99 -3.70 14.94
C ASN A 81 1.82 -4.56 13.97
N PHE A 82 2.63 -5.49 14.50
CA PHE A 82 3.47 -6.37 13.69
C PHE A 82 2.72 -7.62 13.18
N VAL A 83 1.87 -8.21 14.03
CA VAL A 83 1.06 -9.41 13.72
C VAL A 83 -0.28 -9.03 13.12
#